data_AF-A0A957KML1-F1
#
_entry.id   AF-A0A957KML1-F1
#
_cell.length_a   1.000
_cell.length_b   1.000
_cell.length_c   1.000
_cell.angle_alpha   90.00
_cell.angle_beta   90.00
_cell.angle_gamma   90.00
#
_symmetry.space_group_name_H-M   'P 1'
#
loop_
_entity.id
_entity.type
_entity.pdbx_description
1 polymer ?
#
loop_
_entity_poly.entity_id
_entity_poly.type
_entity_poly.pdbx_seq_one_letter_code
_entity_poly.pdbx_strand_id
1 'polypeptide(L)' 'YAGTGREVTHVIIDGKLVVEDGAVLTLDEAAVQAEAQAAAEEIAANVAADPVHQRLALLQPMSRGQL' A
#
# COMPACT_ATOMS: atom_id res chain seq x y z
N TYR A 1 17.28 16.81 3.01
CA TYR A 1 16.02 16.71 2.26
C TYR A 1 15.72 15.24 2.09
N ALA A 2 14.67 14.72 2.72
CA ALA A 2 14.28 13.31 2.63
C ALA A 2 13.00 13.25 1.79
N GLY A 3 13.11 12.87 0.51
CA GLY A 3 12.00 12.89 -0.46
C GLY A 3 10.93 11.85 -0.16
N THR A 4 10.23 12.00 0.97
CA THR A 4 9.19 11.09 1.47
C THR A 4 7.79 11.45 0.97
N GLY A 5 7.64 12.59 0.29
CA GLY A 5 6.35 13.09 -0.21
C GLY A 5 5.42 13.68 0.86
N ARG A 6 5.68 13.45 2.16
CA ARG A 6 4.83 13.92 3.27
C ARG A 6 4.80 15.44 3.45
N GLU A 7 5.78 16.13 2.89
CA GLU A 7 5.89 17.59 2.94
C GLU A 7 5.11 18.29 1.80
N VAL A 8 4.53 17.51 0.88
CA VAL A 8 3.72 18.03 -0.22
C VAL A 8 2.33 18.38 0.31
N THR A 9 1.95 19.65 0.15
CA THR A 9 0.61 20.13 0.57
C THR A 9 -0.35 20.29 -0.60
N HIS A 10 0.15 20.60 -1.81
CA HIS A 10 -0.68 20.87 -2.98
C HIS A 10 -0.15 20.15 -4.22
N VAL A 11 -1.05 19.55 -5.00
CA VAL A 11 -0.72 18.91 -6.29
C VAL A 11 -1.73 19.33 -7.34
N ILE A 12 -1.25 19.75 -8.50
CA ILE A 12 -2.07 20.14 -9.65
C ILE A 12 -1.72 19.25 -10.84
N ILE A 13 -2.73 18.65 -11.47
CA ILE A 13 -2.60 17.84 -12.69
C ILE A 13 -3.57 18.39 -13.72
N ASP A 14 -3.07 18.75 -14.91
CA ASP A 14 -3.90 19.29 -16.01
C ASP A 14 -4.79 20.48 -15.57
N GLY A 15 -4.21 21.39 -14.79
CA GLY A 15 -4.90 22.56 -14.23
C GLY A 15 -5.91 22.26 -13.11
N LYS A 16 -6.03 21.01 -12.65
CA LYS A 16 -6.94 20.61 -11.57
C LYS A 16 -6.17 20.37 -10.28
N LEU A 17 -6.62 20.98 -9.18
CA LEU A 17 -6.11 20.69 -7.83
C LEU A 17 -6.60 19.30 -7.40
N VAL A 18 -5.67 18.39 -7.15
CA VAL A 18 -5.96 16.99 -6.78
C VAL A 18 -5.53 16.64 -5.36
N VAL A 19 -4.63 17.43 -4.77
CA VAL A 19 -4.27 17.39 -3.35
C VAL A 19 -4.30 18.82 -2.83
N GLU A 20 -4.91 19.03 -1.67
CA GLU A 20 -4.95 20.31 -0.96
C GLU A 20 -4.72 20.06 0.54
N ASP A 21 -3.86 20.85 1.16
CA ASP A 21 -3.42 20.68 2.56
C ASP A 21 -3.04 19.23 2.94
N GLY A 22 -2.48 18.50 1.98
CA GLY A 22 -2.05 17.11 2.14
C GLY A 22 -3.17 16.05 2.02
N ALA A 23 -4.41 16.45 1.75
CA ALA A 23 -5.54 15.55 1.53
C ALA A 23 -5.84 15.38 0.03
N VAL A 24 -6.11 14.14 -0.41
CA VAL A 24 -6.51 13.86 -1.80
C VAL A 24 -7.98 14.26 -2.01
N LEU A 25 -8.25 15.03 -3.07
CA LEU A 25 -9.59 15.56 -3.37
C LEU A 25 -10.41 14.67 -4.30
N THR A 26 -9.78 13.71 -4.97
CA THR A 26 -10.39 12.95 -6.08
C THR A 26 -10.68 11.49 -5.76
N LEU A 27 -10.30 11.02 -4.57
CA LEU A 27 -10.40 9.62 -4.13
C LEU A 27 -10.82 9.57 -2.67
N ASP A 28 -11.52 8.50 -2.29
CA ASP A 28 -11.71 8.15 -0.88
C ASP A 28 -10.51 7.33 -0.41
N GLU A 29 -9.65 7.96 0.39
CA GLU A 29 -8.41 7.33 0.88
C GLU A 29 -8.68 6.09 1.73
N ALA A 30 -9.75 6.11 2.54
CA ALA A 30 -10.09 4.97 3.40
C ALA A 30 -10.58 3.79 2.57
N ALA A 31 -11.38 4.05 1.54
CA ALA A 31 -11.83 3.00 0.61
C ALA A 31 -10.65 2.40 -0.17
N VAL A 32 -9.74 3.24 -0.69
CA VAL A 32 -8.53 2.79 -1.40
C VAL A 32 -7.65 1.95 -0.48
N GLN A 33 -7.45 2.38 0.77
CA GLN A 33 -6.68 1.62 1.76
C GLN A 33 -7.32 0.25 2.04
N ALA A 34 -8.64 0.20 2.22
CA ALA A 34 -9.36 -1.03 2.49
C ALA A 34 -9.26 -2.01 1.30
N GLU A 35 -9.41 -1.52 0.08
CA GLU A 35 -9.28 -2.33 -1.14
C GLU A 35 -7.86 -2.88 -1.29
N ALA A 36 -6.84 -2.02 -1.11
CA ALA A 36 -5.44 -2.43 -1.17
C ALA A 36 -5.11 -3.50 -0.13
N GLN A 37 -5.62 -3.34 1.10
CA GLN A 37 -5.40 -4.29 2.17
C GLN A 37 -6.08 -5.64 1.88
N ALA A 38 -7.32 -5.63 1.38
CA ALA A 38 -8.02 -6.86 0.99
C ALA A 38 -7.28 -7.62 -0.12
N ALA A 39 -6.78 -6.91 -1.13
CA ALA A 39 -5.99 -7.51 -2.21
C ALA A 39 -4.66 -8.09 -1.67
N ALA A 40 -3.99 -7.40 -0.75
CA ALA A 40 -2.78 -7.89 -0.12
C ALA A 40 -3.03 -9.19 0.67
N GLU A 41 -4.15 -9.28 1.38
CA GLU A 41 -4.57 -10.48 2.12
C GLU A 41 -4.86 -11.65 1.19
N GLU A 42 -5.55 -11.41 0.07
CA GLU A 42 -5.80 -12.43 -0.95
C GLU A 42 -4.48 -12.98 -1.52
N ILE A 43 -3.56 -12.09 -1.89
CA ILE A 43 -2.23 -12.48 -2.37
C ILE A 43 -1.47 -13.28 -1.31
N ALA A 44 -1.51 -12.84 -0.06
CA ALA A 44 -0.85 -13.54 1.05
C ALA A 44 -1.42 -14.95 1.26
N ALA A 45 -2.75 -15.11 1.19
CA ALA A 45 -3.41 -16.41 1.29
C ALA A 45 -3.01 -17.34 0.13
N ASN A 46 -2.99 -16.82 -1.10
CA ASN A 46 -2.60 -17.58 -2.29
C ASN A 46 -1.13 -18.04 -2.20
N VAL A 47 -0.24 -17.16 -1.75
CA VAL A 47 1.18 -17.50 -1.53
C VAL A 47 1.34 -18.56 -0.44
N ALA A 48 0.59 -18.48 0.66
CA ALA A 48 0.65 -19.48 1.73
C ALA A 48 0.17 -20.87 1.26
N ALA A 49 -0.80 -20.92 0.36
CA ALA A 49 -1.34 -22.16 -0.19
C ALA A 49 -0.43 -22.81 -1.26
N ASP A 50 0.51 -22.07 -1.85
CA ASP A 50 1.39 -22.57 -2.91
C ASP A 50 2.55 -23.45 -2.36
N PRO A 51 2.64 -24.73 -2.76
CA PRO A 51 3.73 -25.63 -2.36
C PRO A 51 5.15 -25.16 -2.76
N VAL A 52 5.28 -24.34 -3.80
CA VAL A 52 6.56 -23.76 -4.22
C VAL A 52 7.01 -22.71 -3.22
N HIS A 53 6.07 -21.89 -2.73
CA HIS A 53 6.37 -20.80 -1.82
C HIS A 53 6.75 -21.29 -0.42
N GLN A 54 6.25 -22.45 0.03
CA GLN A 54 6.63 -23.07 1.31
C GLN A 54 8.14 -23.32 1.49
N ARG A 55 8.93 -23.32 0.40
CA ARG A 55 10.39 -23.47 0.44
C ARG A 55 11.16 -22.15 0.46
N LEU A 56 10.48 -21.00 0.47
CA LEU A 56 11.11 -19.68 0.48
C LEU A 56 11.44 -19.24 1.92
N ALA A 57 12.69 -18.81 2.12
CA ALA A 57 13.29 -18.54 3.43
C ALA A 57 12.59 -17.43 4.25
N LEU A 58 11.78 -16.59 3.62
CA LEU A 58 11.19 -15.39 4.25
C LEU A 58 9.78 -15.60 4.81
N LEU A 59 9.10 -16.72 4.50
CA LEU A 59 7.74 -16.97 4.99
C LEU A 59 7.67 -17.06 6.53
N GLN A 60 8.61 -17.76 7.16
CA GLN A 60 8.63 -17.87 8.62
C GLN A 60 8.84 -16.51 9.32
N PRO A 61 9.84 -15.69 8.94
CA PRO A 61 10.00 -14.33 9.47
C PRO A 61 8.77 -13.44 9.27
N MET A 62 8.16 -13.46 8.07
CA MET A 62 6.95 -12.68 7.75
C MET A 62 5.77 -13.08 8.64
N SER A 63 5.51 -14.37 8.79
CA SER A 63 4.41 -14.88 9.64
C SER A 63 4.56 -14.51 11.12
N ARG A 64 5.79 -14.19 11.56
CA ARG A 64 6.11 -13.78 12.93
C ARG A 64 6.19 -12.26 13.11
N GLY A 65 5.93 -11.47 12.07
CA GLY A 65 6.06 -10.01 12.10
C GLY A 65 7.50 -9.53 12.33
N GLN A 66 8.50 -10.28 11.83
CA GLN A 66 9.92 -9.99 12.03
C GLN A 66 10.55 -9.22 10.86
N LEU A 67 9.73 -8.60 10.02
CA LEU A 67 10.11 -7.74 8.89
C LEU A 67 9.46 -6.36 9.02
#